data_AF-A0A5J4QSC9-F1
#
_entry.id   AF-A0A5J4QSC9-F1
#
_cell.length_a   1.000
_cell.length_b   1.000
_cell.length_c   1.000
_cell.angle_alpha   90.00
_cell.angle_beta   90.00
_cell.angle_gamma   90.00
#
_symmetry.space_group_name_H-M   'P 1'
#
loop_
_entity.id
_entity.type
_entity.pdbx_description
1 polymer ?
#
loop_
_entity_poly.entity_id
_entity_poly.type
_entity_poly.pdbx_seq_one_letter_code
_entity_poly.pdbx_strand_id
1 'polypeptide(L)'
;IGRLGVDRYYQRRGIGNELLDFIKNWFAHSTNKTGCRYLIVDARNEDKVLQFYTRNEFDFVFRNDEEEKKQIDIKMEDELRTKSMYYDLLDMKAGQ
;
A
#
# COMPACT_ATOMS: atom_id res chain seq x y z
N ILE A 1 6.33 0.85 -2.44
CA ILE A 1 6.46 2.32 -2.23
C ILE A 1 7.16 2.54 -0.89
N GLY A 2 8.35 3.14 -0.89
CA GLY A 2 9.15 3.27 0.35
C GLY A 2 8.68 4.39 1.28
N ARG A 3 8.27 5.55 0.75
CA ARG A 3 7.71 6.66 1.51
C ARG A 3 6.67 7.41 0.68
N LEU A 4 5.53 7.70 1.28
CA LEU A 4 4.48 8.52 0.69
C LEU A 4 3.92 9.42 1.79
N GLY A 5 3.87 10.73 1.54
CA GLY A 5 3.38 11.72 2.49
C GLY A 5 2.82 12.93 1.78
N VAL A 6 1.73 13.47 2.32
CA VAL A 6 1.13 14.74 1.89
C VAL A 6 1.36 15.75 3.00
N ASP A 7 1.82 16.95 2.62
CA ASP A 7 1.99 18.04 3.56
C ASP A 7 0.70 18.31 4.36
N ARG A 8 0.86 18.62 5.66
CA ARG A 8 -0.24 18.75 6.62
C ARG A 8 -1.33 19.73 6.18
N TYR A 9 -0.98 20.79 5.45
CA TYR A 9 -1.92 21.81 4.98
C TYR A 9 -2.76 21.34 3.77
N TYR A 10 -2.33 20.27 3.12
CA TYR A 10 -2.90 19.72 1.91
C TYR A 10 -3.49 18.30 2.08
N GLN A 11 -3.40 17.73 3.29
CA GLN A 11 -4.04 16.46 3.61
C GLN A 11 -5.56 16.54 3.44
N ARG A 12 -6.18 15.37 3.20
CA ARG A 12 -7.63 15.19 3.00
C ARG A 12 -8.24 15.93 1.80
N ARG A 13 -7.40 16.36 0.84
CA ARG A 13 -7.84 16.95 -0.44
C ARG A 13 -7.78 16.00 -1.63
N GLY A 14 -7.63 14.69 -1.39
CA GLY A 14 -7.53 13.69 -2.46
C GLY A 14 -6.12 13.49 -3.05
N ILE A 15 -5.18 14.41 -2.81
CA ILE A 15 -3.81 14.37 -3.37
C ILE A 15 -3.10 13.03 -3.18
N GLY A 16 -3.24 12.40 -2.00
CA GLY A 16 -2.63 11.10 -1.74
C GLY A 16 -3.20 9.98 -2.62
N ASN A 17 -4.50 10.03 -2.91
CA ASN A 17 -5.16 9.08 -3.82
C ASN A 17 -4.70 9.33 -5.26
N GLU A 18 -4.73 10.59 -5.71
CA GLU A 18 -4.26 10.96 -7.06
C GLU A 18 -2.81 10.53 -7.31
N LEU A 19 -1.95 10.66 -6.30
CA LEU A 19 -0.56 10.20 -6.37
C LEU A 19 -0.47 8.68 -6.47
N LEU A 20 -1.27 7.92 -5.71
CA LEU A 20 -1.31 6.46 -5.81
C LEU A 20 -1.85 6.02 -7.17
N ASP A 21 -2.90 6.65 -7.69
CA ASP A 21 -3.45 6.36 -9.01
C ASP A 21 -2.42 6.63 -10.11
N PHE A 22 -1.70 7.74 -10.01
CA PHE A 22 -0.59 8.03 -10.91
C PHE A 22 0.47 6.92 -10.88
N ILE A 23 0.90 6.49 -9.69
CA ILE A 23 1.89 5.42 -9.53
C ILE A 23 1.38 4.11 -10.13
N LYS A 24 0.16 3.69 -9.79
CA LYS A 24 -0.47 2.47 -10.32
C LYS A 24 -0.51 2.48 -11.84
N ASN A 25 -1.08 3.54 -12.42
CA ASN A 25 -1.16 3.72 -13.87
C ASN A 25 0.21 3.73 -14.53
N TRP A 26 1.19 4.40 -13.92
CA TRP A 26 2.55 4.45 -14.45
C TRP A 26 3.19 3.05 -14.56
N PHE A 27 2.99 2.19 -13.55
CA PHE A 27 3.55 0.83 -13.54
C PHE A 27 2.76 -0.18 -14.38
N ALA A 28 1.46 0.02 -14.56
CA ALA A 28 0.62 -0.82 -15.42
C ALA A 28 0.62 -0.41 -16.90
N HIS A 29 1.13 0.79 -17.24
CA HIS A 29 1.12 1.28 -18.61
C HIS A 29 1.91 0.36 -19.56
N SER A 30 1.36 0.08 -20.74
CA SER A 30 1.92 -0.88 -21.71
C SER A 30 3.32 -0.53 -22.22
N THR A 31 3.72 0.73 -22.12
CA THR A 31 5.07 1.20 -22.48
C THR A 31 6.08 1.07 -21.34
N ASN A 32 5.63 0.80 -20.11
CA ASN A 32 6.50 0.57 -18.97
C ASN A 32 7.03 -0.87 -18.98
N LYS A 33 8.33 -1.03 -19.18
CA LYS A 33 9.00 -2.34 -19.34
C LYS A 33 9.35 -3.02 -18.00
N THR A 34 8.93 -2.47 -16.86
CA THR A 34 9.38 -2.97 -15.55
C THR A 34 8.79 -4.32 -15.16
N GLY A 35 7.76 -4.83 -15.86
CA GLY A 35 7.18 -6.16 -15.58
C GLY A 35 6.75 -6.32 -14.12
N CYS A 36 6.16 -5.27 -13.53
CA CYS A 36 5.79 -5.25 -12.12
C CYS A 36 4.34 -5.74 -11.96
N ARG A 37 4.12 -6.74 -11.11
CA ARG A 37 2.79 -7.24 -10.78
C ARG A 37 2.22 -6.63 -9.50
N TYR A 38 3.04 -6.39 -8.49
CA TYR A 38 2.57 -5.93 -7.18
C TYR A 38 3.22 -4.62 -6.76
N LEU A 39 2.42 -3.70 -6.26
CA LEU A 39 2.91 -2.59 -5.45
C LEU A 39 2.82 -2.99 -3.98
N ILE A 40 3.95 -3.03 -3.27
CA ILE A 40 4.00 -3.38 -1.84
C ILE A 40 4.29 -2.13 -1.01
N VAL A 41 3.69 -2.02 0.17
CA VAL A 41 3.93 -0.94 1.14
C VAL A 41 4.08 -1.49 2.56
N ASP A 42 4.98 -0.87 3.32
CA ASP A 42 5.02 -0.98 4.78
C ASP A 42 4.17 0.16 5.36
N ALA A 43 2.88 -0.06 5.48
CA ALA A 43 1.95 0.94 5.99
C ALA A 43 2.15 1.09 7.51
N ARG A 44 2.26 2.33 8.03
CA ARG A 44 2.27 2.53 9.48
C ARG A 44 1.01 1.92 10.10
N ASN A 45 1.17 1.24 11.23
CA ASN A 45 0.08 0.62 11.98
C ASN A 45 -0.72 1.69 12.75
N GLU A 46 -1.30 2.63 12.00
CA GLU A 46 -2.17 3.70 12.48
C GLU A 46 -3.47 3.61 11.67
N ASP A 47 -4.64 3.61 12.32
CA ASP A 47 -5.95 3.41 11.66
C ASP A 47 -6.14 4.27 10.41
N LYS A 48 -5.79 5.56 10.49
CA LYS A 48 -5.93 6.51 9.37
C LYS A 48 -5.09 6.11 8.14
N VAL A 49 -3.94 5.47 8.35
CA VAL A 49 -3.00 5.06 7.30
C VAL A 49 -3.47 3.75 6.69
N LEU A 50 -3.87 2.78 7.53
CA LEU A 50 -4.44 1.52 7.06
C LEU A 50 -5.71 1.77 6.25
N GLN A 51 -6.64 2.60 6.75
CA GLN A 51 -7.84 2.99 6.01
C GLN A 51 -7.52 3.72 4.70
N PHE A 52 -6.44 4.51 4.64
CA PHE A 52 -6.02 5.13 3.40
C PHE A 52 -5.62 4.10 2.35
N TYR A 53 -4.78 3.13 2.71
CA TYR A 53 -4.35 2.08 1.78
C TYR A 53 -5.48 1.12 1.42
N THR A 54 -6.30 0.68 2.38
CA THR A 54 -7.48 -0.18 2.10
C THR A 54 -8.49 0.51 1.17
N ARG A 55 -8.75 1.82 1.34
CA ARG A 55 -9.62 2.58 0.41
C ARG A 55 -9.01 2.74 -0.99
N ASN A 56 -7.69 2.65 -1.09
CA ASN A 56 -6.96 2.59 -2.35
C ASN A 56 -6.70 1.13 -2.77
N GLU A 57 -7.53 0.18 -2.30
CA GLU A 57 -7.57 -1.22 -2.72
C GLU A 57 -6.30 -2.02 -2.41
N PHE A 58 -5.48 -1.57 -1.46
CA PHE A 58 -4.40 -2.40 -0.94
C PHE A 58 -4.95 -3.42 0.06
N ASP A 59 -4.56 -4.68 -0.10
CA ASP A 59 -4.87 -5.78 0.79
C ASP A 59 -3.70 -6.08 1.73
N PHE A 60 -3.99 -6.69 2.88
CA PHE A 60 -2.96 -7.17 3.79
C PHE A 60 -2.26 -8.39 3.21
N VAL A 61 -0.92 -8.42 3.27
CA VAL A 61 -0.13 -9.58 2.84
C VAL A 61 -0.39 -10.79 3.74
N PHE A 62 -0.56 -10.55 5.04
CA PHE A 62 -0.77 -11.59 6.06
C PHE A 62 -2.21 -11.58 6.57
N ARG A 63 -2.70 -12.75 6.98
CA ARG A 63 -4.10 -12.90 7.43
C ARG A 63 -4.33 -12.31 8.81
N ASN A 64 -3.30 -12.27 9.64
CA ASN A 64 -3.34 -11.76 11.00
C ASN A 64 -1.95 -11.34 11.48
N ASP A 65 -1.92 -10.67 12.63
CA ASP A 65 -0.70 -10.16 13.25
C ASP A 65 0.29 -11.26 13.64
N GLU A 66 -0.19 -12.43 14.08
CA GLU A 66 0.70 -13.52 14.50
C GLU A 66 1.52 -14.07 13.33
N GLU A 67 0.89 -14.20 12.16
CA GLU A 67 1.54 -14.65 10.93
C GLU A 67 2.61 -13.65 10.49
N GLU A 68 2.27 -12.35 10.48
CA GLU A 68 3.22 -11.29 10.14
C GLU A 68 4.39 -11.26 11.12
N LYS A 69 4.13 -11.27 12.44
CA LYS A 69 5.18 -11.29 13.48
C LYS A 69 6.12 -12.49 13.35
N LYS A 70 5.59 -13.68 13.05
CA LYS A 70 6.41 -14.89 12.78
C LYS A 70 7.31 -14.67 11.57
N GLN A 71 6.80 -14.05 10.51
CA GLN A 71 7.54 -13.85 9.27
C GLN A 71 8.67 -12.82 9.40
N ILE A 72 8.45 -11.75 10.17
CA ILE A 72 9.43 -10.66 10.34
C ILE A 72 10.25 -10.77 11.64
N ASP A 73 10.15 -11.92 12.31
CA ASP A 73 10.89 -12.27 13.54
C ASP A 73 10.71 -11.24 14.68
N ILE A 74 9.46 -10.86 14.95
CA ILE A 74 9.08 -10.02 16.09
C ILE A 74 8.38 -10.88 17.14
N LYS A 75 8.63 -10.60 18.43
CA LYS A 75 7.99 -11.34 19.52
C LYS A 75 6.47 -11.13 19.52
N MET A 76 5.72 -12.14 19.94
CA MET A 76 4.25 -12.08 19.97
C MET A 76 3.70 -10.96 20.87
N GLU A 77 4.44 -10.61 21.91
CA GLU A 77 4.14 -9.53 22.86
C GLU A 77 4.40 -8.11 22.31
N ASP A 78 5.28 -7.98 21.32
CA ASP A 78 5.63 -6.68 20.73
C ASP A 78 4.58 -6.24 19.70
N GLU A 79 4.33 -4.94 19.61
CA GLU A 79 3.41 -4.38 18.61
C GLU A 79 4.06 -4.28 17.22
N LEU A 80 3.27 -4.55 16.19
CA LEU A 80 3.66 -4.29 14.80
C LEU A 80 3.65 -2.77 14.56
N ARG A 81 4.80 -2.19 14.21
CA ARG A 81 4.89 -0.76 13.86
C ARG A 81 4.35 -0.47 12.47
N THR A 82 4.40 -1.45 11.59
CA THR A 82 3.91 -1.39 10.22
C THR A 82 3.15 -2.67 9.88
N LYS A 83 2.28 -2.57 8.88
CA LYS A 83 1.56 -3.68 8.27
C LYS A 83 1.95 -3.76 6.80
N SER A 84 2.34 -4.94 6.38
CA SER A 84 2.69 -5.23 4.99
C SER A 84 1.40 -5.31 4.18
N MET A 85 1.24 -4.42 3.20
CA MET A 85 0.08 -4.39 2.32
C MET A 85 0.51 -4.39 0.84
N TYR A 86 -0.32 -4.92 -0.04
CA TYR A 86 -0.02 -5.00 -1.47
C TYR A 86 -1.22 -4.59 -2.33
N TYR A 87 -0.95 -4.18 -3.56
CA TYR A 87 -1.92 -3.97 -4.62
C TYR A 87 -1.48 -4.78 -5.84
N ASP A 88 -2.34 -5.65 -6.38
CA ASP A 88 -2.08 -6.38 -7.63
C ASP A 88 -2.44 -5.49 -8.82
N LEU A 89 -1.44 -5.17 -9.63
CA LEU A 89 -1.58 -4.38 -10.86
C LEU A 89 -2.36 -5.13 -11.94
N LEU A 90 -2.52 -6.46 -11.87
CA LEU A 90 -3.41 -7.20 -12.76
C LEU A 90 -4.88 -6.91 -12.48
N ASP A 91 -5.23 -6.60 -11.24
CA ASP A 91 -6.61 -6.26 -10.86
C ASP A 91 -6.98 -4.82 -11.28
N MET A 92 -6.03 -4.07 -11.86
CA MET A 92 -6.35 -2.82 -12.52
C MET A 92 -7.29 -3.10 -13.69
N LYS A 93 -8.55 -2.73 -13.50
CA LYS A 93 -9.48 -2.55 -14.61
C LYS A 93 -8.91 -1.43 -15.47
N ALA A 94 -8.25 -1.80 -16.56
CA ALA A 94 -7.91 -0.86 -17.62
C ALA A 94 -9.19 -0.08 -17.94
N GLY A 95 -9.11 1.25 -17.85
CA GLY A 95 -10.25 2.12 -18.18
C GLY A 95 -10.81 1.74 -19.55
N GLN A 96 -12.13 1.53 -19.59
CA GLN A 96 -12.89 1.72 -20.82
C GLN A 96 -12.79 3.17 -21.28
#